data_AF-A0A1L7BEM1-F1
#
_entry.id   AF-A0A1L7BEM1-F1
#
_cell.length_a   1.000
_cell.length_b   1.000
_cell.length_c   1.000
_cell.angle_alpha   90.00
_cell.angle_beta   90.00
_cell.angle_gamma   90.00
#
_symmetry.space_group_name_H-M   'P 1'
#
loop_
_entity.id
_entity.type
_entity.pdbx_description
1 polymer ?
#
loop_
_entity_poly.entity_id
_entity_poly.type
_entity_poly.pdbx_seq_one_letter_code
_entity_poly.pdbx_strand_id
1 'polypeptide(L)'
;MRINNNINLWITHRLLSIQNQNRTNLAEVSDAQKLLTSDISGATIYERMKSQIEGYGKVIENIYSGVDMLNSADSALSSIQDNLQRMRELALQASNGTLTENERSALNEEYNQLLNQINDTIKNTQFNNKQLLNGEIENLKITINPNGESESITIPDVTPTTLEDSNLLSVENAQSTLKKIDDITSNISNIRSNIGAHVNSLKQHGSVAASALENITSNASIIHDTDIAKTLLEITKNNILTQNLLSLSTQSNVSAWSVLRLLG
;
A
#
# COMPACT_ATOMS: atom_id res chain seq x y z
N MET A 1 61.03 15.45 -37.09
CA MET A 1 59.97 15.08 -36.12
C MET A 1 60.63 14.82 -34.78
N ARG A 2 60.17 15.40 -33.66
CA ARG A 2 60.73 15.12 -32.32
C ARG A 2 60.30 13.72 -31.89
N ILE A 3 61.23 12.77 -31.79
CA ILE A 3 60.99 11.35 -31.44
C ILE A 3 60.59 11.18 -29.96
N ASN A 4 60.83 12.18 -29.11
CA ASN A 4 60.58 12.12 -27.67
C ASN A 4 59.11 12.36 -27.24
N ASN A 5 58.21 12.77 -28.13
CA ASN A 5 56.80 12.96 -27.78
C ASN A 5 55.94 11.98 -28.60
N ASN A 6 55.56 10.87 -27.96
CA ASN A 6 54.97 9.73 -28.63
C ASN A 6 53.46 9.97 -28.87
N ILE A 7 53.12 10.50 -30.05
CA ILE A 7 51.74 10.66 -30.52
C ILE A 7 50.95 9.34 -30.43
N ASN A 8 51.61 8.20 -30.63
CA ASN A 8 50.99 6.87 -30.49
C ASN A 8 50.60 6.56 -29.03
N LEU A 9 51.43 6.96 -28.06
CA LEU A 9 51.10 6.83 -26.62
C LEU A 9 49.87 7.67 -26.26
N TRP A 10 49.74 8.89 -26.81
CA TRP A 10 48.56 9.73 -26.60
C TRP A 10 47.30 9.14 -27.26
N ILE A 11 47.40 8.61 -28.48
CA ILE A 11 46.31 7.90 -29.16
C ILE A 11 45.87 6.67 -28.34
N THR A 12 46.83 5.90 -27.83
CA THR A 12 46.57 4.70 -27.00
C THR A 12 45.88 5.07 -25.68
N HIS A 13 46.34 6.12 -25.00
CA HIS A 13 45.70 6.60 -23.77
C HIS A 13 44.27 7.10 -24.02
N ARG A 14 44.06 7.84 -25.11
CA ARG A 14 42.72 8.29 -25.52
C ARG A 14 41.81 7.13 -25.91
N LEU A 15 42.35 6.12 -26.60
CA LEU A 15 41.63 4.90 -26.95
C LEU A 15 41.18 4.15 -25.69
N LEU A 16 42.06 3.96 -24.72
CA LEU A 16 41.74 3.30 -23.45
C LEU A 16 40.67 4.07 -22.66
N SER A 17 40.74 5.41 -22.65
CA SER A 17 39.73 6.26 -22.04
C SER A 17 38.35 6.08 -22.70
N ILE A 18 38.28 6.09 -24.03
CA ILE A 18 37.03 5.87 -24.77
C ILE A 18 36.49 4.45 -24.56
N GLN A 19 37.36 3.44 -24.53
CA GLN A 19 36.97 2.05 -24.25
C GLN A 19 36.40 1.89 -22.83
N ASN A 20 37.00 2.55 -21.83
CA ASN A 20 36.47 2.56 -20.46
C ASN A 20 35.10 3.23 -20.40
N GLN A 21 34.89 4.35 -21.11
CA GLN A 21 33.60 5.02 -21.20
C GLN A 21 32.55 4.18 -21.95
N ASN A 22 32.92 3.48 -23.02
CA ASN A 22 32.01 2.56 -23.69
C ASN A 22 31.63 1.37 -22.82
N ARG A 23 32.55 0.90 -21.97
CA ARG A 23 32.25 -0.17 -21.02
C ARG A 23 31.22 0.27 -19.97
N THR A 24 31.32 1.51 -19.47
CA THR A 24 30.31 2.06 -18.56
C THR A 24 28.97 2.26 -19.28
N ASN A 25 28.96 2.92 -20.44
CA ASN A 25 27.74 3.15 -21.20
C ASN A 25 27.04 1.84 -21.60
N LEU A 26 27.79 0.79 -21.93
CA LEU A 26 27.23 -0.53 -22.24
C LEU A 26 26.57 -1.18 -21.00
N ALA A 27 27.18 -1.04 -19.83
CA ALA A 27 26.57 -1.52 -18.58
C ALA A 27 25.28 -0.73 -18.26
N GLU A 28 25.28 0.59 -18.44
CA GLU A 28 24.07 1.41 -18.22
C GLU A 28 22.93 1.05 -19.17
N VAL A 29 23.23 0.72 -20.43
CA VAL A 29 22.23 0.26 -21.40
C VAL A 29 21.75 -1.16 -21.08
N SER A 30 22.65 -2.03 -20.62
CA SER A 30 22.30 -3.41 -20.23
C SER A 30 21.34 -3.44 -19.04
N ASP A 31 21.58 -2.61 -18.03
CA ASP A 31 20.78 -2.56 -16.81
C ASP A 31 19.64 -1.53 -16.89
N ALA A 32 19.58 -0.77 -18.00
CA ALA A 32 18.69 0.39 -18.21
C ALA A 32 18.79 1.48 -17.12
N GLN A 33 19.88 1.46 -16.36
CA GLN A 33 20.09 2.28 -15.17
C GLN A 33 21.42 3.01 -15.26
N LYS A 34 21.46 4.24 -14.76
CA LYS A 34 22.64 5.06 -14.68
C LYS A 34 23.52 4.56 -13.54
N LEU A 35 24.80 4.35 -13.81
CA LEU A 35 25.75 3.92 -12.80
C LEU A 35 26.09 5.11 -11.89
N LEU A 36 25.52 5.15 -10.69
CA LEU A 36 25.76 6.23 -9.72
C LEU A 36 27.13 6.12 -9.00
N THR A 37 28.03 5.26 -9.48
CA THR A 37 29.36 5.01 -8.89
C THR A 37 30.24 6.26 -8.76
N SER A 38 30.00 7.29 -9.59
CA SER A 38 30.73 8.56 -9.57
C SER A 38 29.93 9.74 -9.01
N ASP A 39 28.64 9.56 -8.69
CA ASP A 39 27.74 10.59 -8.15
C ASP A 39 27.17 10.15 -6.79
N ILE A 40 27.98 10.29 -5.75
CA ILE A 40 27.65 9.91 -4.37
C ILE A 40 26.38 10.63 -3.88
N SER A 41 26.16 11.87 -4.34
CA SER A 41 24.99 12.67 -3.99
C SER A 41 23.72 12.11 -4.64
N GLY A 42 23.78 11.79 -5.94
CA GLY A 42 22.68 11.13 -6.66
C GLY A 42 22.34 9.75 -6.06
N ALA A 43 23.35 8.95 -5.74
CA ALA A 43 23.18 7.65 -5.08
C ALA A 43 22.46 7.77 -3.73
N THR A 44 22.88 8.73 -2.89
CA THR A 44 22.27 8.93 -1.56
C THR A 44 20.81 9.38 -1.66
N ILE A 45 20.49 10.26 -2.62
CA ILE A 45 19.12 10.71 -2.86
C ILE A 45 18.25 9.55 -3.35
N TYR A 46 18.76 8.75 -4.29
CA TYR A 46 18.06 7.59 -4.83
C TYR A 46 17.78 6.55 -3.73
N GLU A 47 18.75 6.20 -2.89
CA GLU A 47 18.53 5.25 -1.79
C GLU A 47 17.47 5.75 -0.80
N ARG A 48 17.44 7.06 -0.51
CA ARG A 48 16.37 7.66 0.29
C ARG A 48 15.00 7.57 -0.40
N MET A 49 14.94 7.86 -1.70
CA MET A 49 13.69 7.73 -2.47
C MET A 49 13.22 6.28 -2.53
N LYS A 50 14.12 5.32 -2.72
CA LYS A 50 13.82 3.89 -2.69
C LYS A 50 13.23 3.46 -1.34
N SER A 51 13.84 3.89 -0.24
CA SER A 51 13.28 3.64 1.10
C SER A 51 11.87 4.25 1.26
N GLN A 52 11.63 5.45 0.71
CA GLN A 52 10.29 6.06 0.71
C GLN A 52 9.31 5.29 -0.17
N ILE A 53 9.70 4.81 -1.35
CA ILE A 53 8.86 3.98 -2.24
C ILE A 53 8.41 2.71 -1.52
N GLU A 54 9.35 2.00 -0.88
CA GLU A 54 9.04 0.80 -0.09
C GLU A 54 8.14 1.14 1.10
N GLY A 55 8.43 2.24 1.81
CA GLY A 55 7.62 2.73 2.92
C GLY A 55 6.19 3.06 2.51
N TYR A 56 5.99 3.80 1.41
CA TYR A 56 4.67 4.14 0.90
C TYR A 56 3.92 2.90 0.41
N GLY A 57 4.61 1.95 -0.24
CA GLY A 57 4.02 0.67 -0.61
C GLY A 57 3.44 -0.08 0.60
N LYS A 58 4.19 -0.14 1.71
CA LYS A 58 3.70 -0.76 2.95
C LYS A 58 2.60 0.02 3.65
N VAL A 59 2.64 1.34 3.62
CA VAL A 59 1.56 2.18 4.13
C VAL A 59 0.26 1.91 3.36
N ILE A 60 0.32 1.84 2.04
CA ILE A 60 -0.86 1.54 1.21
C ILE A 60 -1.43 0.16 1.56
N GLU A 61 -0.59 -0.87 1.66
CA GLU A 61 -1.02 -2.22 2.09
C GLU A 61 -1.70 -2.20 3.48
N ASN A 62 -1.11 -1.49 4.45
CA ASN A 62 -1.65 -1.36 5.80
C ASN A 62 -2.99 -0.61 5.84
N ILE A 63 -3.11 0.48 5.08
CA ILE A 63 -4.35 1.25 4.94
C ILE A 63 -5.48 0.37 4.41
N TYR A 64 -5.24 -0.35 3.31
CA TYR A 64 -6.27 -1.20 2.72
C TYR A 64 -6.60 -2.42 3.60
N SER A 65 -5.62 -2.99 4.30
CA SER A 65 -5.89 -4.02 5.31
C SER A 65 -6.79 -3.50 6.44
N GLY A 66 -6.57 -2.24 6.87
CA GLY A 66 -7.44 -1.58 7.84
C GLY A 66 -8.86 -1.34 7.30
N VAL A 67 -8.99 -0.93 6.03
CA VAL A 67 -10.29 -0.78 5.35
C VAL A 67 -11.01 -2.13 5.27
N ASP A 68 -10.33 -3.21 4.93
CA ASP A 68 -10.92 -4.55 4.83
C ASP A 68 -11.41 -5.04 6.20
N MET A 69 -10.62 -4.82 7.25
CA MET A 69 -11.03 -5.10 8.63
C MET A 69 -12.31 -4.34 9.00
N LEU A 70 -12.35 -3.03 8.72
CA LEU A 70 -13.52 -2.19 8.98
C LEU A 70 -14.76 -2.62 8.18
N ASN A 71 -14.59 -2.99 6.91
CA ASN A 71 -15.68 -3.50 6.07
C ASN A 71 -16.22 -4.85 6.59
N SER A 72 -15.35 -5.72 7.10
CA SER A 72 -15.75 -6.96 7.75
C SER A 72 -16.59 -6.69 9.01
N ALA A 73 -16.20 -5.70 9.82
CA ALA A 73 -16.98 -5.27 10.97
C ALA A 73 -18.33 -4.66 10.57
N ASP A 74 -18.37 -3.75 9.59
CA ASP A 74 -19.63 -3.14 9.12
C ASP A 74 -20.60 -4.17 8.54
N SER A 75 -20.08 -5.18 7.82
CA SER A 75 -20.90 -6.27 7.28
C SER A 75 -21.58 -7.08 8.39
N ALA A 76 -20.83 -7.42 9.44
CA ALA A 76 -21.37 -8.10 10.61
C ALA A 76 -22.39 -7.24 11.36
N LEU A 77 -22.11 -5.94 11.54
CA LEU A 77 -23.04 -5.00 12.16
C LEU A 77 -24.34 -4.84 11.36
N SER A 78 -24.28 -4.88 10.02
CA SER A 78 -25.47 -4.87 9.17
C SER A 78 -26.32 -6.11 9.42
N SER A 79 -25.72 -7.30 9.50
CA SER A 79 -26.46 -8.53 9.81
C SER A 79 -27.08 -8.50 11.21
N ILE A 80 -26.40 -7.91 12.21
CA ILE A 80 -26.95 -7.72 13.55
C ILE A 80 -28.15 -6.76 13.49
N GLN A 81 -28.06 -5.68 12.72
CA GLN A 81 -29.14 -4.72 12.56
C GLN A 81 -30.40 -5.35 11.92
N ASP A 82 -30.23 -6.23 10.93
CA ASP A 82 -31.34 -6.97 10.33
C ASP A 82 -32.05 -7.88 11.36
N ASN A 83 -31.26 -8.60 12.18
CA ASN A 83 -31.79 -9.43 13.26
C ASN A 83 -32.52 -8.59 14.33
N LEU A 84 -31.96 -7.44 14.71
CA LEU A 84 -32.59 -6.52 15.66
C LEU A 84 -33.91 -5.96 15.13
N GLN A 85 -34.00 -5.66 13.83
CA GLN A 85 -35.25 -5.24 13.21
C GLN A 85 -36.30 -6.36 13.30
N ARG A 86 -35.92 -7.63 13.07
CA ARG A 86 -36.82 -8.76 13.26
C ARG A 86 -37.24 -8.94 14.72
N MET A 87 -36.30 -8.85 15.66
CA MET A 87 -36.59 -8.90 17.10
C MET A 87 -37.55 -7.79 17.52
N ARG A 88 -37.43 -6.60 16.92
CA ARG A 88 -38.32 -5.46 17.13
C ARG A 88 -39.75 -5.77 16.68
N GLU A 89 -39.92 -6.40 15.52
CA GLU A 89 -41.22 -6.83 15.03
C GLU A 89 -41.88 -7.85 15.98
N LEU A 90 -41.11 -8.82 16.48
CA LEU A 90 -41.60 -9.80 17.45
C LEU A 90 -42.00 -9.14 18.77
N ALA A 91 -41.20 -8.19 19.27
CA ALA A 91 -41.51 -7.43 20.47
C ALA A 91 -42.78 -6.57 20.31
N LEU A 92 -42.99 -5.95 19.14
CA LEU A 92 -44.21 -5.23 18.80
C LEU A 92 -45.43 -6.16 18.75
N GLN A 93 -45.30 -7.34 18.16
CA GLN A 93 -46.36 -8.34 18.12
C GLN A 93 -46.70 -8.81 19.54
N ALA A 94 -45.71 -9.20 20.35
CA ALA A 94 -45.88 -9.65 21.72
C ALA A 94 -46.48 -8.57 22.66
N SER A 95 -46.24 -7.29 22.34
CA SER A 95 -46.84 -6.15 23.04
C SER A 95 -48.34 -6.00 22.80
N ASN A 96 -48.93 -6.75 21.87
CA ASN A 96 -50.37 -6.75 21.66
C ASN A 96 -51.08 -7.58 22.77
N GLY A 97 -52.12 -6.99 23.35
CA GLY A 97 -52.91 -7.61 24.43
C GLY A 97 -53.80 -8.77 23.97
N THR A 98 -54.00 -8.95 22.65
CA THR A 98 -54.90 -9.98 22.10
C THR A 98 -54.26 -11.36 21.96
N LEU A 99 -52.94 -11.49 22.14
CA LEU A 99 -52.22 -12.76 22.03
C LEU A 99 -52.41 -13.62 23.27
N THR A 100 -52.47 -14.94 23.05
CA THR A 100 -52.43 -15.96 24.09
C THR A 100 -51.00 -16.19 24.60
N GLU A 101 -50.89 -16.82 25.78
CA GLU A 101 -49.59 -17.14 26.38
C GLU A 101 -48.75 -18.08 25.50
N ASN A 102 -49.39 -19.07 24.87
CA ASN A 102 -48.71 -20.00 23.97
C ASN A 102 -48.13 -19.29 22.73
N GLU A 103 -48.87 -18.33 22.17
CA GLU A 103 -48.40 -17.53 21.04
C GLU A 103 -47.23 -16.62 21.45
N ARG A 104 -47.28 -16.01 22.65
CA ARG A 104 -46.14 -15.24 23.17
C ARG A 104 -44.91 -16.10 23.42
N SER A 105 -45.08 -17.32 23.92
CA SER A 105 -43.99 -18.27 24.09
C SER A 105 -43.33 -18.62 22.76
N ALA A 106 -44.11 -18.84 21.69
CA ALA A 106 -43.56 -19.09 20.35
C ALA A 106 -42.77 -17.89 19.79
N LEU A 107 -43.26 -16.66 19.98
CA LEU A 107 -42.51 -15.44 19.61
C LEU A 107 -41.22 -15.31 20.43
N ASN A 108 -41.25 -15.68 21.71
CA ASN A 108 -40.08 -15.66 22.59
C ASN A 108 -39.02 -16.70 22.18
N GLU A 109 -39.42 -17.86 21.66
CA GLU A 109 -38.49 -18.83 21.10
C GLU A 109 -37.78 -18.29 19.86
N GLU A 110 -38.50 -17.64 18.93
CA GLU A 110 -37.90 -16.98 17.76
C GLU A 110 -36.96 -15.84 18.20
N TYR A 111 -37.37 -15.03 19.17
CA TYR A 111 -36.53 -13.99 19.77
C TYR A 111 -35.20 -14.54 20.32
N ASN A 112 -35.25 -15.65 21.06
CA ASN A 112 -34.05 -16.29 21.60
C ASN A 112 -33.13 -16.86 20.52
N GLN A 113 -33.69 -17.38 19.41
CA GLN A 113 -32.89 -17.83 18.27
C GLN A 113 -32.15 -16.67 17.61
N LEU A 114 -32.82 -15.53 17.42
CA LEU A 114 -32.20 -14.32 16.87
C LEU A 114 -31.11 -13.77 17.80
N LEU A 115 -31.35 -13.81 19.12
CA LEU A 115 -30.34 -13.42 20.10
C LEU A 115 -29.09 -14.31 20.02
N ASN A 116 -29.28 -15.63 19.90
CA ASN A 116 -28.16 -16.56 19.70
C ASN A 116 -27.42 -16.28 18.39
N GLN A 117 -28.14 -16.00 17.30
CA GLN A 117 -27.53 -15.65 16.01
C GLN A 117 -26.72 -14.36 16.08
N ILE A 118 -27.19 -13.34 16.81
CA ILE A 118 -26.41 -12.12 17.07
C ILE A 118 -25.13 -12.45 17.84
N ASN A 119 -25.24 -13.23 18.92
CA ASN A 119 -24.10 -13.65 19.72
C ASN A 119 -23.07 -14.47 18.91
N ASP A 120 -23.53 -15.35 18.02
CA ASP A 120 -22.66 -16.11 17.11
C ASP A 120 -22.00 -15.22 16.07
N THR A 121 -22.72 -14.22 15.54
CA THR A 121 -22.15 -13.24 14.60
C THR A 121 -21.04 -12.45 15.28
N ILE A 122 -21.25 -11.98 16.52
CA ILE A 122 -20.23 -11.26 17.29
C ILE A 122 -18.99 -12.13 17.53
N LYS A 123 -19.18 -13.41 17.94
CA LYS A 123 -18.07 -14.34 18.23
C LYS A 123 -17.31 -14.83 17.00
N ASN A 124 -17.96 -14.93 15.85
CA ASN A 124 -17.35 -15.44 14.62
C ASN A 124 -16.75 -14.32 13.75
N THR A 125 -17.04 -13.05 14.05
CA THR A 125 -16.51 -11.91 13.28
C THR A 125 -15.08 -11.60 13.71
N GLN A 126 -14.13 -12.16 12.96
CA GLN A 126 -12.71 -12.01 13.19
C GLN A 126 -11.96 -11.55 11.94
N PHE A 127 -10.87 -10.83 12.16
CA PHE A 127 -9.89 -10.50 11.12
C PHE A 127 -8.49 -10.82 11.64
N ASN A 128 -7.73 -11.64 10.91
CA ASN A 128 -6.41 -12.11 11.33
C ASN A 128 -6.38 -12.67 12.77
N ASN A 129 -7.37 -13.51 13.13
CA ASN A 129 -7.57 -14.10 14.45
C ASN A 129 -7.85 -13.10 15.59
N LYS A 130 -8.20 -11.86 15.27
CA LYS A 130 -8.65 -10.86 16.25
C LYS A 130 -10.16 -10.67 16.14
N GLN A 131 -10.84 -10.68 17.27
CA GLN A 131 -12.26 -10.38 17.35
C GLN A 131 -12.49 -8.89 17.12
N LEU A 132 -13.52 -8.54 16.36
CA LEU A 132 -13.76 -7.15 15.96
C LEU A 132 -14.85 -6.45 16.78
N LEU A 133 -15.81 -7.19 17.32
CA LEU A 133 -17.07 -6.64 17.87
C LEU A 133 -17.23 -6.79 19.38
N ASN A 134 -16.21 -7.29 20.09
CA ASN A 134 -16.23 -7.53 21.53
C ASN A 134 -15.52 -6.43 22.35
N GLY A 135 -15.19 -5.30 21.73
CA GLY A 135 -14.49 -4.19 22.38
C GLY A 135 -12.98 -4.39 22.57
N GLU A 136 -12.37 -5.46 22.06
CA GLU A 136 -10.90 -5.64 22.13
C GLU A 136 -10.13 -4.62 21.29
N ILE A 137 -10.77 -4.05 20.27
CA ILE A 137 -10.15 -3.10 19.35
C ILE A 137 -10.22 -1.69 19.93
N GLU A 138 -9.32 -1.41 20.88
CA GLU A 138 -9.08 -0.07 21.40
C GLU A 138 -7.82 0.55 20.81
N ASN A 139 -7.94 1.76 20.25
CA ASN A 139 -6.79 2.52 19.71
C ASN A 139 -5.94 1.74 18.71
N LEU A 140 -6.56 0.97 17.81
CA LEU A 140 -5.85 0.31 16.73
C LEU A 140 -5.22 1.37 15.83
N LYS A 141 -3.90 1.36 15.75
CA LYS A 141 -3.14 2.32 14.94
C LYS A 141 -2.92 1.78 13.55
N ILE A 142 -3.47 2.45 12.55
CA ILE A 142 -3.16 2.22 11.15
C ILE A 142 -2.19 3.30 10.70
N THR A 143 -0.99 2.90 10.28
CA THR A 143 0.02 3.84 9.79
C THR A 143 -0.41 4.43 8.45
N ILE A 144 -0.49 5.76 8.37
CA ILE A 144 -0.96 6.49 7.19
C ILE A 144 0.17 7.17 6.40
N ASN A 145 1.41 7.13 6.93
CA ASN A 145 2.57 7.81 6.33
C ASN A 145 3.87 7.08 6.70
N PRO A 146 4.87 6.98 5.80
CA PRO A 146 6.20 6.44 6.13
C PRO A 146 6.90 7.08 7.33
N ASN A 147 6.51 8.30 7.71
CA ASN A 147 7.04 9.01 8.88
C ASN A 147 6.54 8.47 10.24
N GLY A 148 5.63 7.48 10.24
CA GLY A 148 5.09 6.86 11.45
C GLY A 148 3.80 7.48 11.99
N GLU A 149 3.24 8.47 11.29
CA GLU A 149 1.91 9.00 11.60
C GLU A 149 0.86 7.89 11.45
N SER A 150 -0.09 7.83 12.38
CA SER A 150 -1.11 6.78 12.40
C SER A 150 -2.47 7.37 12.74
N GLU A 151 -3.51 6.79 12.13
CA GLU A 151 -4.90 7.00 12.52
C GLU A 151 -5.28 5.97 13.58
N SER A 152 -5.87 6.42 14.69
CA SER A 152 -6.38 5.54 15.74
C SER A 152 -7.84 5.20 15.48
N ILE A 153 -8.16 3.91 15.50
CA ILE A 153 -9.49 3.37 15.30
C ILE A 153 -9.92 2.65 16.57
N THR A 154 -11.15 2.89 17.00
CA THR A 154 -11.77 2.17 18.12
C THR A 154 -13.09 1.59 17.65
N ILE A 155 -13.29 0.30 17.89
CA ILE A 155 -14.57 -0.38 17.67
C ILE A 155 -15.11 -0.72 19.07
N PRO A 156 -16.19 -0.05 19.53
CA PRO A 156 -16.78 -0.35 20.83
C PRO A 156 -17.33 -1.78 20.91
N ASP A 157 -17.49 -2.27 22.14
CA ASP A 157 -18.21 -3.52 22.38
C ASP A 157 -19.69 -3.41 21.96
N VAL A 158 -20.16 -4.42 21.24
CA VAL A 158 -21.52 -4.50 20.69
C VAL A 158 -22.30 -5.68 21.32
N THR A 159 -21.72 -6.35 22.32
CA THR A 159 -22.41 -7.45 23.01
C THR A 159 -23.74 -6.99 23.63
N PRO A 160 -24.88 -7.59 23.24
CA PRO A 160 -26.20 -7.15 23.68
C PRO A 160 -26.54 -7.71 25.07
N THR A 161 -25.67 -7.49 26.06
CA THR A 161 -25.84 -7.97 27.45
C THR A 161 -27.18 -7.58 28.05
N THR A 162 -27.73 -6.43 27.66
CA THR A 162 -29.03 -5.94 28.13
C THR A 162 -30.24 -6.72 27.58
N LEU A 163 -30.07 -7.45 26.47
CA LEU A 163 -31.10 -8.30 25.85
C LEU A 163 -31.12 -9.73 26.43
N GLU A 164 -30.03 -10.20 27.04
CA GLU A 164 -29.96 -11.58 27.58
C GLU A 164 -30.95 -11.83 28.73
N ASP A 165 -31.26 -10.80 29.52
CA ASP A 165 -32.27 -10.87 30.60
C ASP A 165 -33.70 -10.52 30.12
N SER A 166 -33.88 -10.21 28.83
CA SER A 166 -35.16 -9.72 28.28
C SER A 166 -36.00 -10.86 27.72
N ASN A 167 -37.33 -10.75 27.82
CA ASN A 167 -38.26 -11.77 27.30
C ASN A 167 -39.55 -11.13 26.77
N LEU A 168 -40.30 -11.89 25.98
CA LEU A 168 -41.54 -11.46 25.33
C LEU A 168 -42.80 -12.08 25.96
N LEU A 169 -42.69 -12.69 27.15
CA LEU A 169 -43.77 -13.46 27.77
C LEU A 169 -44.91 -12.57 28.29
N SER A 170 -44.63 -11.33 28.69
CA SER A 170 -45.64 -10.36 29.12
C SER A 170 -45.64 -9.11 28.25
N VAL A 171 -46.78 -8.41 28.20
CA VAL A 171 -46.91 -7.13 27.48
C VAL A 171 -45.92 -6.09 28.01
N GLU A 172 -45.76 -6.03 29.34
CA GLU A 172 -44.84 -5.10 30.00
C GLU A 172 -43.37 -5.43 29.66
N ASN A 173 -43.01 -6.72 29.66
CA ASN A 173 -41.66 -7.16 29.29
C ASN A 173 -41.39 -6.93 27.79
N ALA A 174 -42.38 -7.17 26.93
CA ALA A 174 -42.26 -6.90 25.50
C ALA A 174 -42.04 -5.41 25.20
N GLN A 175 -42.73 -4.51 25.91
CA GLN A 175 -42.53 -3.06 25.79
C GLN A 175 -41.16 -2.60 26.31
N SER A 176 -40.69 -3.19 27.41
CA SER A 176 -39.34 -2.94 27.93
C SER A 176 -38.27 -3.41 26.95
N THR A 177 -38.43 -4.62 26.41
CA THR A 177 -37.54 -5.23 25.42
C THR A 177 -37.50 -4.39 24.13
N LEU A 178 -38.65 -3.89 23.67
CA LEU A 178 -38.73 -3.01 22.51
C LEU A 178 -37.86 -1.76 22.66
N LYS A 179 -37.91 -1.09 23.83
CA LYS A 179 -37.06 0.08 24.11
C LYS A 179 -35.58 -0.26 24.07
N LYS A 180 -35.20 -1.39 24.69
CA LYS A 180 -33.80 -1.86 24.67
C LYS A 180 -33.31 -2.14 23.24
N ILE A 181 -34.15 -2.74 22.39
CA ILE A 181 -33.82 -2.98 20.97
C ILE A 181 -33.62 -1.66 20.23
N ASP A 182 -34.50 -0.67 20.44
CA ASP A 182 -34.38 0.65 19.82
C ASP A 182 -33.09 1.36 20.25
N ASP A 183 -32.73 1.30 21.54
CA ASP A 183 -31.48 1.87 22.07
C ASP A 183 -30.23 1.20 21.46
N ILE A 184 -30.21 -0.13 21.37
CA ILE A 184 -29.11 -0.88 20.77
C ILE A 184 -29.01 -0.59 19.27
N THR A 185 -30.14 -0.52 18.57
CA THR A 185 -30.18 -0.21 17.12
C THR A 185 -29.59 1.18 16.86
N SER A 186 -29.90 2.16 17.71
CA SER A 186 -29.31 3.50 17.65
C SER A 186 -27.80 3.47 17.90
N ASN A 187 -27.34 2.72 18.91
CA ASN A 187 -25.91 2.57 19.19
C ASN A 187 -25.15 1.90 18.03
N ILE A 188 -25.69 0.83 17.45
CA ILE A 188 -25.08 0.17 16.27
C ILE A 188 -25.02 1.14 15.09
N SER A 189 -26.07 1.91 14.85
CA SER A 189 -26.08 2.91 13.78
C SER A 189 -24.98 3.97 13.98
N ASN A 190 -24.75 4.41 15.21
CA ASN A 190 -23.64 5.33 15.54
C ASN A 190 -22.26 4.68 15.31
N ILE A 191 -22.09 3.42 15.71
CA ILE A 191 -20.84 2.67 15.48
C ILE A 191 -20.56 2.53 13.98
N ARG A 192 -21.57 2.12 13.18
CA ARG A 192 -21.45 2.01 11.72
C ARG A 192 -21.12 3.35 11.07
N SER A 193 -21.72 4.44 11.54
CA SER A 193 -21.38 5.79 11.07
C SER A 193 -19.91 6.15 11.35
N ASN A 194 -19.40 5.83 12.54
CA ASN A 194 -17.99 6.06 12.87
C ASN A 194 -17.05 5.19 12.02
N ILE A 195 -17.38 3.91 11.83
CA ILE A 195 -16.64 3.01 10.94
C ILE A 195 -16.62 3.57 9.51
N GLY A 196 -17.76 4.03 8.98
CA GLY A 196 -17.85 4.64 7.66
C GLY A 196 -16.98 5.90 7.51
N ALA A 197 -16.92 6.74 8.56
CA ALA A 197 -16.03 7.90 8.58
C ALA A 197 -14.55 7.50 8.51
N HIS A 198 -14.13 6.49 9.29
CA HIS A 198 -12.76 5.96 9.25
C HIS A 198 -12.43 5.30 7.90
N VAL A 199 -13.35 4.54 7.30
CA VAL A 199 -13.16 3.97 5.95
C VAL A 199 -12.90 5.07 4.92
N ASN A 200 -13.66 6.17 4.97
CA ASN A 200 -13.48 7.29 4.07
C ASN A 200 -12.14 8.01 4.31
N SER A 201 -11.77 8.22 5.58
CA SER A 201 -10.48 8.79 5.97
C SER A 201 -9.32 7.96 5.43
N LEU A 202 -9.32 6.66 5.70
CA LEU A 202 -8.28 5.73 5.25
C LEU A 202 -8.18 5.68 3.72
N LYS A 203 -9.29 5.64 2.99
CA LYS A 203 -9.27 5.69 1.52
C LYS A 203 -8.65 6.98 1.00
N GLN A 204 -8.94 8.12 1.64
CA GLN A 204 -8.33 9.40 1.28
C GLN A 204 -6.81 9.39 1.56
N HIS A 205 -6.39 8.91 2.73
CA HIS A 205 -4.98 8.74 3.06
C HIS A 205 -4.27 7.80 2.07
N GLY A 206 -4.91 6.70 1.67
CA GLY A 206 -4.40 5.77 0.67
C GLY A 206 -4.23 6.41 -0.71
N SER A 207 -5.19 7.24 -1.16
CA SER A 207 -5.07 7.98 -2.42
C SER A 207 -3.93 9.00 -2.40
N VAL A 208 -3.74 9.68 -1.26
CA VAL A 208 -2.63 10.63 -1.07
C VAL A 208 -1.28 9.89 -1.08
N ALA A 209 -1.19 8.77 -0.36
CA ALA A 209 -0.01 7.91 -0.33
C ALA A 209 0.36 7.37 -1.73
N ALA A 210 -0.64 6.92 -2.51
CA ALA A 210 -0.44 6.47 -3.88
C ALA A 210 0.07 7.59 -4.80
N SER A 211 -0.48 8.80 -4.67
CA SER A 211 -0.01 9.97 -5.42
C SER A 211 1.44 10.33 -5.05
N ALA A 212 1.79 10.26 -3.76
CA ALA A 212 3.16 10.49 -3.30
C ALA A 212 4.13 9.41 -3.83
N LEU A 213 3.71 8.15 -3.81
CA LEU A 213 4.46 7.02 -4.37
C LEU A 213 4.74 7.22 -5.86
N GLU A 214 3.74 7.61 -6.65
CA GLU A 214 3.89 7.89 -8.08
C GLU A 214 4.92 9.01 -8.33
N ASN A 215 4.78 10.13 -7.61
CA ASN A 215 5.70 11.26 -7.74
C ASN A 215 7.14 10.90 -7.36
N ILE A 216 7.34 10.17 -6.26
CA ILE A 216 8.68 9.74 -5.84
C ILE A 216 9.26 8.72 -6.80
N THR A 217 8.45 7.80 -7.32
CA THR A 217 8.89 6.81 -8.33
C THR A 217 9.31 7.50 -9.62
N SER A 218 8.54 8.48 -10.10
CA SER A 218 8.90 9.31 -11.25
C SER A 218 10.21 10.07 -11.01
N ASN A 219 10.40 10.64 -9.82
CA ASN A 219 11.63 11.35 -9.49
C ASN A 219 12.84 10.39 -9.38
N ALA A 220 12.64 9.20 -8.83
CA ALA A 220 13.67 8.17 -8.75
C ALA A 220 14.09 7.71 -10.16
N SER A 221 13.12 7.53 -11.06
CA SER A 221 13.36 7.22 -12.48
C SER A 221 14.21 8.30 -13.16
N ILE A 222 13.92 9.59 -12.95
CA ILE A 222 14.74 10.68 -13.52
C ILE A 222 16.21 10.64 -13.05
N ILE A 223 16.44 10.24 -11.80
CA ILE A 223 17.79 10.21 -11.21
C ILE A 223 18.56 8.96 -11.64
N HIS A 224 17.87 7.83 -11.78
CA HIS A 224 18.49 6.52 -11.89
C HIS A 224 18.32 5.85 -13.25
N ASP A 225 17.31 6.17 -14.05
CA ASP A 225 17.10 5.52 -15.34
C ASP A 225 17.93 6.21 -16.43
N THR A 226 18.47 5.40 -17.33
CA THR A 226 19.31 5.88 -18.44
C THR A 226 18.46 6.14 -19.69
N ASP A 227 18.68 7.28 -20.36
CA ASP A 227 18.17 7.50 -21.73
C ASP A 227 18.95 6.62 -22.72
N ILE A 228 18.38 5.44 -23.01
CA ILE A 228 18.97 4.43 -23.89
C ILE A 228 19.32 5.02 -25.26
N ALA A 229 18.46 5.87 -25.83
CA ALA A 229 18.69 6.42 -27.16
C ALA A 229 19.95 7.32 -27.17
N LYS A 230 20.06 8.21 -26.18
CA LYS A 230 21.23 9.05 -26.01
C LYS A 230 22.50 8.23 -25.77
N THR A 231 22.44 7.22 -24.89
CA THR A 231 23.61 6.40 -24.54
C THR A 231 24.06 5.52 -25.72
N LEU A 232 23.13 5.00 -26.52
CA LEU A 232 23.45 4.27 -27.76
C LEU A 232 24.10 5.19 -28.81
N LEU A 233 23.67 6.45 -28.93
CA LEU A 233 24.34 7.43 -29.79
C LEU A 233 25.77 7.71 -29.33
N GLU A 234 26.00 7.82 -28.02
CA GLU A 234 27.34 7.97 -27.46
C GLU A 234 28.20 6.73 -27.71
N ILE A 235 27.68 5.52 -27.49
CA ILE A 235 28.37 4.26 -27.82
C ILE A 235 28.75 4.22 -29.30
N THR A 236 27.81 4.58 -30.18
CA THR A 236 28.02 4.61 -31.64
C THR A 236 29.09 5.63 -32.02
N LYS A 237 29.01 6.85 -31.48
CA LYS A 237 30.02 7.91 -31.66
C LYS A 237 31.40 7.44 -31.19
N ASN A 238 31.48 6.83 -30.02
CA ASN A 238 32.72 6.34 -29.45
C ASN A 238 33.30 5.17 -30.26
N ASN A 239 32.47 4.26 -30.78
CA ASN A 239 32.91 3.20 -31.69
C ASN A 239 33.52 3.77 -32.98
N ILE A 240 32.88 4.78 -33.58
CA ILE A 240 33.42 5.49 -34.76
C ILE A 240 34.75 6.18 -34.41
N LEU A 241 34.86 6.82 -33.25
CA LEU A 241 36.11 7.45 -32.79
C LEU A 241 37.22 6.43 -32.56
N THR A 242 36.92 5.28 -31.95
CA THR A 242 37.87 4.18 -31.76
C THR A 242 38.37 3.63 -33.09
N GLN A 243 37.50 3.42 -34.08
CA GLN A 243 37.91 2.98 -35.42
C GLN A 243 38.80 4.01 -36.14
N ASN A 244 38.48 5.30 -36.02
CA ASN A 244 39.29 6.39 -36.56
C ASN A 244 40.66 6.49 -35.87
N LEU A 245 40.71 6.42 -34.54
CA LEU A 245 41.96 6.45 -33.78
C LEU A 245 42.86 5.25 -34.07
N LEU A 246 42.28 4.06 -34.27
CA LEU A 246 43.02 2.87 -34.72
C LEU A 246 43.63 3.11 -36.11
N SER A 247 42.84 3.62 -37.05
CA SER A 247 43.29 3.95 -38.42
C SER A 247 44.39 5.02 -38.42
N LEU A 248 44.27 6.05 -37.57
CA LEU A 248 45.28 7.08 -37.38
C LEU A 248 46.55 6.54 -36.71
N SER A 249 46.43 5.61 -35.76
CA SER A 249 47.58 4.91 -35.17
C SER A 249 48.34 4.10 -36.23
N THR A 250 47.62 3.34 -37.06
CA THR A 250 48.24 2.60 -38.17
C THR A 250 48.89 3.54 -39.19
N GLN A 251 48.25 4.67 -39.52
CA GLN A 251 48.79 5.67 -40.45
C GLN A 251 50.03 6.38 -39.86
N SER A 252 50.01 6.72 -38.58
CA SER A 252 51.14 7.32 -37.87
C SER A 252 52.33 6.37 -37.76
N ASN A 253 52.08 5.06 -37.63
CA ASN A 253 53.13 4.06 -37.66
C ASN A 253 53.73 3.97 -39.07
N VAL A 254 52.91 3.85 -40.12
CA VAL A 254 53.37 3.77 -41.52
C VAL A 254 54.19 5.02 -41.91
N SER A 255 53.75 6.22 -41.52
CA SER A 255 54.52 7.45 -41.78
C SER A 255 55.86 7.46 -41.04
N ALA A 256 55.91 7.04 -39.76
CA ALA A 256 57.15 6.89 -39.02
C ALA A 256 58.12 5.90 -39.67
N TRP A 257 57.62 4.73 -40.11
CA TRP A 257 58.42 3.73 -40.83
C TRP A 257 58.93 4.24 -42.18
N SER A 258 58.09 4.97 -42.93
CA SER A 258 58.48 5.51 -44.24
C SER A 258 59.61 6.54 -44.12
N VAL A 259 59.59 7.37 -43.08
CA VAL A 259 60.64 8.34 -42.77
C VAL A 259 61.91 7.64 -42.26
N LEU A 260 61.77 6.61 -41.42
CA LEU A 260 62.91 5.80 -40.96
C LEU A 260 63.60 5.10 -42.14
N ARG A 261 62.83 4.65 -43.13
CA ARG A 261 63.32 4.03 -44.37
C ARG A 261 63.95 5.03 -45.34
N LEU A 262 63.63 6.33 -45.21
CA LEU A 262 64.24 7.42 -46.00
C LEU A 262 65.52 7.98 -45.35
N LEU A 263 65.73 7.71 -44.06
CA LEU A 263 66.91 8.15 -43.29
C LEU A 263 67.91 7.00 -43.03
N GLY A 264 67.60 5.79 -43.51
CA GLY A 264 68.50 4.63 -43.53
C GLY A 264 69.05 4.40 -44.93
#